data_AF-A0AAV6H570-F1
#
_entry.id   AF-A0AAV6H570-F1
#
_cell.length_a   1.000
_cell.length_b   1.000
_cell.length_c   1.000
_cell.angle_alpha   90.00
_cell.angle_beta   90.00
_cell.angle_gamma   90.00
#
_symmetry.space_group_name_H-M   'P 1'
#
loop_
_entity.id
_entity.type
_entity.pdbx_description
1 polymer ?
#
loop_
_entity_poly.entity_id
_entity_poly.type
_entity_poly.pdbx_seq_one_letter_code
_entity_poly.pdbx_strand_id
1 'polypeptide(L)'
;MIDAMSGNQDFFTSPMVDELRDHDAIPSTAERKTRFRETHSKIQQRIQMKEKKLQALRKAVETLKSSAQTAVVDSERIFIEMIYFIERRRSEVKELIRAQEKAEVSRAESLLKQLEQEIAELKRRDSEMEQLLHAKDNIQFLKSLTEKSVSTLKEQLEDFCKQEVMKISAVSDVQAVLPEPVTREEFLLYFTPFTLDPNTAHRELHLSEGNRSVEWRAKVQSYSDHPERFDWPQGIQQQSFAFFHIIS
;
A
#
# COMPACT_ATOMS: atom_id res chain seq x y z
N MET A 1 65.43 107.71 -39.12
CA MET A 1 66.86 107.86 -39.45
C MET A 1 67.57 106.75 -38.67
N ILE A 2 68.00 105.62 -39.23
CA ILE A 2 68.40 105.29 -40.61
C ILE A 2 68.03 103.82 -40.91
N ASP A 3 67.69 103.58 -42.18
CA ASP A 3 67.43 102.33 -42.92
C ASP A 3 68.57 101.28 -42.83
N ALA A 4 68.26 99.96 -42.90
CA ALA A 4 68.43 99.04 -44.05
C ALA A 4 69.85 99.06 -44.69
N MET A 5 70.53 97.98 -45.09
CA MET A 5 70.21 96.67 -45.65
C MET A 5 71.44 95.75 -45.44
N SER A 6 71.31 94.43 -45.31
CA SER A 6 71.54 93.42 -46.38
C SER A 6 71.60 92.06 -45.67
N GLY A 7 71.01 90.93 -46.07
CA GLY A 7 70.57 90.45 -47.38
C GLY A 7 71.15 89.04 -47.59
N ASN A 8 70.26 88.07 -47.89
CA ASN A 8 70.43 86.70 -48.45
C ASN A 8 70.05 85.54 -47.49
N GLN A 9 68.90 84.80 -47.59
CA GLN A 9 68.27 84.03 -48.70
C GLN A 9 68.95 82.65 -48.88
N ASP A 10 68.36 81.44 -48.92
CA ASP A 10 67.02 80.80 -48.97
C ASP A 10 67.19 79.31 -48.54
N PHE A 11 66.13 78.58 -48.13
CA PHE A 11 65.70 77.24 -48.65
C PHE A 11 64.68 76.48 -47.74
N PHE A 12 63.47 76.24 -48.29
CA PHE A 12 62.55 75.09 -48.22
C PHE A 12 62.81 73.97 -47.16
N THR A 13 61.83 73.45 -46.40
CA THR A 13 60.58 72.77 -46.80
C THR A 13 59.67 72.53 -45.57
N SER A 14 58.34 72.64 -45.74
CA SER A 14 57.35 71.83 -45.00
C SER A 14 56.70 70.88 -46.03
N PRO A 15 56.43 69.61 -45.69
CA PRO A 15 55.03 69.19 -45.47
C PRO A 15 54.96 67.99 -44.47
N MET A 16 53.88 67.31 -44.10
CA MET A 16 52.45 67.28 -44.41
C MET A 16 51.82 66.43 -43.28
N VAL A 17 50.56 66.71 -42.97
CA VAL A 17 49.57 65.82 -42.35
C VAL A 17 49.86 64.31 -42.43
N ASP A 18 49.94 63.65 -41.26
CA ASP A 18 49.81 62.19 -41.20
C ASP A 18 48.33 61.86 -40.92
N GLU A 19 47.64 61.65 -42.03
CA GLU A 19 46.24 61.34 -42.17
C GLU A 19 46.00 59.89 -41.71
N LEU A 20 44.95 59.69 -40.90
CA LEU A 20 44.48 58.38 -40.44
C LEU A 20 44.53 57.32 -41.56
N ARG A 21 45.28 56.25 -41.33
CA ARG A 21 45.22 55.02 -42.13
C ARG A 21 44.87 53.83 -41.24
N ASP A 22 43.62 53.80 -40.81
CA ASP A 22 42.96 52.61 -40.26
C ASP A 22 42.64 51.64 -41.41
N HIS A 23 43.65 50.91 -41.89
CA HIS A 23 43.43 49.73 -42.72
C HIS A 23 44.41 48.62 -42.37
N ASP A 24 43.88 47.64 -41.63
CA ASP A 24 44.28 46.24 -41.55
C ASP A 24 45.79 45.98 -41.41
N ALA A 25 46.34 46.40 -40.27
CA ALA A 25 47.68 46.04 -39.87
C ALA A 25 47.75 44.53 -39.61
N ILE A 26 48.52 43.83 -40.45
CA ILE A 26 48.88 42.42 -40.27
C ILE A 26 49.49 42.27 -38.86
N PRO A 27 48.87 41.51 -37.93
CA PRO A 27 49.31 41.48 -36.54
C PRO A 27 50.75 41.01 -36.42
N SER A 28 51.53 41.66 -35.56
CA SER A 28 52.94 41.31 -35.37
C SER A 28 53.08 39.85 -34.92
N THR A 29 54.21 39.21 -35.24
CA THR A 29 54.45 37.80 -34.85
C THR A 29 54.35 37.59 -33.34
N ALA A 30 54.70 38.62 -32.55
CA ALA A 30 54.53 38.63 -31.11
C ALA A 30 53.05 38.62 -30.70
N GLU A 31 52.23 39.52 -31.26
CA GLU A 31 50.78 39.62 -30.96
C GLU A 31 50.00 38.35 -31.33
N ARG A 32 50.33 37.71 -32.47
CA ARG A 32 49.73 36.42 -32.84
C ARG A 32 50.03 35.34 -31.80
N LYS A 33 51.27 35.30 -31.30
CA LYS A 33 51.71 34.32 -30.31
C LYS A 33 51.01 34.52 -28.95
N THR A 34 50.78 35.76 -28.53
CA THR A 34 50.02 36.06 -27.31
C THR A 34 48.55 35.70 -27.46
N ARG A 35 47.88 36.15 -28.53
CA ARG A 35 46.46 35.81 -28.79
C ARG A 35 46.23 34.30 -28.90
N PHE A 36 47.15 33.59 -29.54
CA PHE A 36 47.12 32.13 -29.60
C PHE A 36 47.21 31.51 -28.20
N ARG A 37 48.17 31.96 -27.37
CA ARG A 37 48.36 31.42 -26.02
C ARG A 37 47.13 31.62 -25.14
N GLU A 38 46.52 32.81 -25.17
CA GLU A 38 45.30 33.10 -24.43
C GLU A 38 44.13 32.23 -24.89
N THR A 39 43.92 32.12 -26.20
CA THR A 39 42.85 31.30 -26.78
C THR A 39 43.05 29.83 -26.44
N HIS A 40 44.28 29.33 -26.58
CA HIS A 40 44.64 27.96 -26.22
C HIS A 40 44.38 27.69 -24.73
N SER A 41 44.78 28.60 -23.84
CA SER A 41 44.51 28.47 -22.39
C SER A 41 43.01 28.40 -22.09
N LYS A 42 42.19 29.28 -22.70
CA LYS A 42 40.72 29.26 -22.56
C LYS A 42 40.11 27.96 -23.05
N ILE A 43 40.58 27.42 -24.19
CA ILE A 43 40.12 26.14 -24.72
C ILE A 43 40.45 25.00 -23.76
N GLN A 44 41.69 24.96 -23.24
CA GLN A 44 42.11 23.92 -22.28
C GLN A 44 41.28 23.95 -20.99
N GLN A 45 40.98 25.13 -20.45
CA GLN A 45 40.08 25.26 -19.29
C GLN A 45 38.66 24.73 -19.59
N ARG A 46 38.13 25.04 -20.78
CA ARG A 46 36.80 24.54 -21.21
C ARG A 46 36.80 23.02 -21.36
N ILE A 47 37.86 22.42 -21.90
CA ILE A 47 38.02 20.97 -22.01
C ILE A 47 37.98 20.33 -20.61
N GLN A 48 38.82 20.78 -19.69
CA GLN A 48 38.86 20.24 -18.32
C GLN A 48 37.50 20.38 -17.61
N MET A 49 36.82 21.52 -17.77
CA MET A 49 35.48 21.70 -17.21
C MET A 49 34.47 20.70 -17.79
N LYS A 50 34.52 20.48 -19.11
CA LYS A 50 33.64 19.54 -19.80
C LYS A 50 33.95 18.09 -19.42
N GLU A 51 35.21 17.72 -19.23
CA GLU A 51 35.62 16.39 -18.74
C GLU A 51 35.08 16.12 -17.33
N LYS A 52 35.20 17.09 -16.41
CA LYS A 52 34.63 16.99 -15.05
C LYS A 52 33.11 16.83 -15.09
N LYS A 53 32.41 17.62 -15.91
CA LYS A 53 30.96 17.52 -16.09
C LYS A 53 30.57 16.16 -16.70
N LEU A 54 31.32 15.67 -17.67
CA LEU A 54 31.08 14.36 -18.29
C LEU A 54 31.21 13.23 -17.26
N GLN A 55 32.23 13.28 -16.40
CA GLN A 55 32.41 12.30 -15.34
C GLN A 55 31.27 12.34 -14.31
N ALA A 56 30.83 13.54 -13.90
CA ALA A 56 29.70 13.70 -13.00
C ALA A 56 28.40 13.13 -13.61
N LEU A 57 28.16 13.42 -14.90
CA LEU A 57 26.99 12.91 -15.62
C LEU A 57 27.02 11.37 -15.73
N ARG A 58 28.17 10.77 -16.01
CA ARG A 58 28.32 9.30 -16.02
C ARG A 58 27.96 8.67 -14.68
N LYS A 59 28.39 9.27 -13.57
CA LYS A 59 28.02 8.80 -12.22
C LYS A 59 26.52 8.91 -11.97
N ALA A 60 25.92 10.06 -12.32
CA ALA A 60 24.49 10.29 -12.16
C ALA A 60 23.65 9.29 -12.96
N VAL A 61 24.06 8.96 -14.18
CA VAL A 61 23.39 7.94 -15.01
C VAL A 61 23.43 6.56 -14.34
N GLU A 62 24.56 6.13 -13.79
CA GLU A 62 24.60 4.84 -13.09
C GLU A 62 23.82 4.83 -11.78
N THR A 63 23.81 5.93 -11.03
CA THR A 63 22.94 6.03 -9.85
C THR A 63 21.47 5.95 -10.23
N LEU A 64 21.05 6.61 -11.32
CA LEU A 64 19.67 6.54 -11.80
C LEU A 64 19.32 5.11 -12.22
N LYS A 65 20.23 4.43 -12.94
CA LYS A 65 20.05 3.05 -13.37
C LYS A 65 19.92 2.09 -12.19
N SER A 66 20.80 2.18 -11.20
CA SER A 66 20.72 1.35 -10.00
C SER A 66 19.43 1.63 -9.22
N SER A 67 19.05 2.91 -9.06
CA SER A 67 17.82 3.29 -8.36
C SER A 67 16.57 2.74 -9.07
N ALA A 68 16.52 2.81 -10.39
CA ALA A 68 15.40 2.26 -11.17
C ALA A 68 15.31 0.75 -10.99
N GLN A 69 16.43 0.04 -11.02
CA GLN A 69 16.45 -1.41 -10.81
C GLN A 69 16.00 -1.80 -9.40
N THR A 70 16.46 -1.08 -8.37
CA THR A 70 16.01 -1.29 -6.99
C THR A 70 14.50 -1.10 -6.86
N ALA A 71 13.95 -0.01 -7.43
CA ALA A 71 12.52 0.23 -7.41
C ALA A 71 11.71 -0.89 -8.08
N VAL A 72 12.20 -1.44 -9.19
CA VAL A 72 11.56 -2.59 -9.86
C VAL A 72 11.57 -3.82 -8.94
N VAL A 73 12.73 -4.18 -8.37
CA VAL A 73 12.85 -5.35 -7.49
C VAL A 73 11.98 -5.22 -6.24
N ASP A 74 11.94 -4.03 -5.63
CA ASP A 74 11.08 -3.77 -4.47
C ASP A 74 9.60 -3.89 -4.83
N SER A 75 9.20 -3.38 -5.99
CA SER A 75 7.81 -3.51 -6.45
C SER A 75 7.42 -4.96 -6.74
N GLU A 76 8.30 -5.75 -7.36
CA GLU A 76 8.07 -7.18 -7.61
C GLU A 76 7.91 -7.95 -6.30
N ARG A 77 8.74 -7.66 -5.29
CA ARG A 77 8.63 -8.25 -3.95
C ARG A 77 7.28 -7.96 -3.32
N ILE A 78 6.82 -6.70 -3.37
CA ILE A 78 5.51 -6.30 -2.83
C ILE A 78 4.38 -7.05 -3.55
N PHE A 79 4.43 -7.14 -4.89
CA PHE A 79 3.40 -7.87 -5.63
C PHE A 79 3.37 -9.36 -5.28
N ILE A 80 4.54 -10.01 -5.09
CA ILE A 80 4.61 -11.41 -4.64
C ILE A 80 3.97 -11.59 -3.26
N GLU A 81 4.29 -10.71 -2.31
CA GLU A 81 3.70 -10.74 -0.96
C GLU A 81 2.17 -10.55 -1.00
N MET A 82 1.67 -9.64 -1.84
CA MET A 82 0.23 -9.43 -2.04
C MET A 82 -0.46 -10.65 -2.67
N ILE A 83 0.13 -11.25 -3.71
CA ILE A 83 -0.42 -12.46 -4.34
C ILE A 83 -0.52 -13.59 -3.32
N TYR A 84 0.54 -13.80 -2.53
CA TYR A 84 0.54 -14.82 -1.48
C TYR A 84 -0.54 -14.56 -0.43
N PHE A 85 -0.69 -13.31 0.02
CA PHE A 85 -1.73 -12.92 0.97
C PHE A 85 -3.13 -13.21 0.43
N ILE A 86 -3.42 -12.81 -0.82
CA ILE A 86 -4.73 -13.02 -1.45
C ILE A 86 -5.04 -14.51 -1.59
N GLU A 87 -4.08 -15.33 -2.05
CA GLU A 87 -4.30 -16.78 -2.18
C GLU A 87 -4.50 -17.47 -0.82
N ARG A 88 -3.81 -16.99 0.23
CA ARG A 88 -4.05 -17.47 1.60
C ARG A 88 -5.47 -17.14 2.05
N ARG A 89 -5.90 -15.89 1.92
CA ARG A 89 -7.26 -15.43 2.29
C ARG A 89 -8.35 -16.15 1.51
N ARG A 90 -8.15 -16.35 0.20
CA ARG A 90 -9.04 -17.15 -0.65
C ARG A 90 -9.20 -18.57 -0.13
N SER A 91 -8.10 -19.19 0.32
CA SER A 91 -8.13 -20.54 0.91
C SER A 91 -8.88 -20.57 2.24
N GLU A 92 -8.65 -19.59 3.11
CA GLU A 92 -9.38 -19.44 4.39
C GLU A 92 -10.90 -19.34 4.16
N VAL A 93 -11.34 -18.46 3.24
CA VAL A 93 -12.77 -18.30 2.90
C VAL A 93 -13.38 -19.59 2.34
N LYS A 94 -12.64 -20.30 1.47
CA LYS A 94 -13.10 -21.56 0.88
C LYS A 94 -13.33 -22.64 1.94
N GLU A 95 -12.45 -22.76 2.92
CA GLU A 95 -12.60 -23.74 4.00
C GLU A 95 -13.73 -23.37 4.97
N LEU A 96 -13.95 -22.08 5.23
CA LEU A 96 -15.11 -21.62 6.00
C LEU A 96 -16.44 -21.98 5.31
N ILE A 97 -16.55 -21.73 4.01
CA ILE A 97 -17.77 -22.09 3.24
C ILE A 97 -18.02 -23.58 3.30
N ARG A 98 -16.99 -24.41 3.11
CA ARG A 98 -17.11 -25.88 3.18
C ARG A 98 -17.50 -26.38 4.57
N ALA A 99 -16.94 -25.77 5.61
CA ALA A 99 -17.28 -26.11 6.99
C ALA A 99 -18.75 -25.78 7.29
N GLN A 100 -19.21 -24.60 6.86
CA GLN A 100 -20.61 -24.19 7.02
C GLN A 100 -21.54 -25.11 6.23
N GLU A 101 -21.26 -25.34 4.94
CA GLU A 101 -22.03 -26.26 4.10
C GLU A 101 -22.17 -27.63 4.77
N LYS A 102 -21.07 -28.20 5.25
CA LYS A 102 -21.08 -29.50 5.93
C LYS A 102 -21.93 -29.48 7.21
N ALA A 103 -21.83 -28.42 8.02
CA ALA A 103 -22.62 -28.28 9.25
C ALA A 103 -24.11 -28.16 8.96
N GLU A 104 -24.49 -27.32 8.00
CA GLU A 104 -25.87 -27.12 7.55
C GLU A 104 -26.46 -28.39 6.94
N VAL A 105 -25.71 -29.08 6.07
CA VAL A 105 -26.12 -30.36 5.49
C VAL A 105 -26.33 -31.41 6.57
N SER A 106 -25.39 -31.54 7.52
CA SER A 106 -25.52 -32.51 8.62
C SER A 106 -26.77 -32.22 9.48
N ARG A 107 -27.09 -30.93 9.70
CA ARG A 107 -28.31 -30.54 10.42
C ARG A 107 -29.57 -30.90 9.62
N ALA A 108 -29.57 -30.63 8.32
CA ALA A 108 -30.68 -30.98 7.43
C ALA A 108 -30.90 -32.49 7.35
N GLU A 109 -29.83 -33.29 7.24
CA GLU A 109 -29.90 -34.75 7.27
C GLU A 109 -30.49 -35.29 8.58
N SER A 110 -30.14 -34.68 9.71
CA SER A 110 -30.75 -35.03 11.01
C SER A 110 -32.26 -34.75 11.04
N LEU A 111 -32.71 -33.62 10.51
CA LEU A 111 -34.13 -33.27 10.41
C LEU A 111 -34.87 -34.22 9.46
N LEU A 112 -34.27 -34.55 8.31
CA LEU A 112 -34.83 -35.53 7.38
C LEU A 112 -35.04 -36.88 8.05
N LYS A 113 -34.04 -37.37 8.77
CA LYS A 113 -34.12 -38.64 9.50
C LYS A 113 -35.22 -38.63 10.58
N GLN A 114 -35.39 -37.51 11.28
CA GLN A 114 -36.48 -37.35 12.25
C GLN A 114 -37.85 -37.43 11.56
N LEU A 115 -38.03 -36.72 10.45
CA LEU A 115 -39.29 -36.75 9.71
C LEU A 115 -39.60 -38.13 9.13
N GLU A 116 -38.58 -38.86 8.65
CA GLU A 116 -38.73 -40.25 8.20
C GLU A 116 -39.23 -41.16 9.33
N GLN A 117 -38.72 -40.98 10.55
CA GLN A 117 -39.16 -41.72 11.74
C GLN A 117 -40.61 -41.37 12.12
N GLU A 118 -40.96 -40.08 12.15
CA GLU A 118 -42.33 -39.61 12.44
C GLU A 118 -43.34 -40.20 11.42
N ILE A 119 -43.01 -40.19 10.13
CA ILE A 119 -43.83 -40.80 9.09
C ILE A 119 -43.98 -42.31 9.32
N ALA A 120 -42.90 -43.02 9.68
CA ALA A 120 -42.95 -44.45 9.95
C ALA A 120 -43.85 -44.78 11.16
N GLU A 121 -43.77 -43.98 12.23
CA GLU A 121 -44.63 -44.11 13.40
C GLU A 121 -46.11 -43.81 13.10
N LEU A 122 -46.38 -42.78 12.29
CA LEU A 122 -47.74 -42.48 11.82
C LEU A 122 -48.30 -43.65 11.00
N LYS A 123 -47.55 -44.21 10.06
CA LYS A 123 -47.95 -45.39 9.28
C LYS A 123 -48.22 -46.62 10.15
N ARG A 124 -47.40 -46.84 11.18
CA ARG A 124 -47.62 -47.93 12.16
C ARG A 124 -48.94 -47.72 12.90
N ARG A 125 -49.19 -46.53 13.41
CA ARG A 125 -50.43 -46.21 14.15
C ARG A 125 -51.68 -46.33 13.29
N ASP A 126 -51.60 -45.86 12.06
CA ASP A 126 -52.68 -46.00 11.06
C ASP A 126 -53.04 -47.48 10.85
N SER A 127 -52.02 -48.33 10.66
CA SER A 127 -52.20 -49.79 10.54
C SER A 127 -52.83 -50.41 11.79
N GLU A 128 -52.46 -49.98 12.99
CA GLU A 128 -53.07 -50.46 14.24
C GLU A 128 -54.52 -49.99 14.41
N MET A 129 -54.87 -48.81 13.89
CA MET A 129 -56.24 -48.30 13.91
C MET A 129 -57.13 -49.13 12.99
N GLU A 130 -56.66 -49.45 11.79
CA GLU A 130 -57.35 -50.35 10.86
C GLU A 130 -57.59 -51.74 11.48
N GLN A 131 -56.62 -52.28 12.22
CA GLN A 131 -56.82 -53.54 12.95
C GLN A 131 -57.90 -53.46 14.04
N LEU A 132 -58.02 -52.33 14.75
CA LEU A 132 -59.04 -52.14 15.77
C LEU A 132 -60.45 -52.06 15.18
N LEU A 133 -60.63 -51.52 13.97
CA LEU A 133 -61.92 -51.51 13.28
C LEU A 133 -62.47 -52.93 13.08
N HIS A 134 -61.58 -53.91 12.91
CA HIS A 134 -61.94 -55.31 12.76
C HIS A 134 -62.15 -56.05 14.09
N ALA A 135 -61.94 -55.39 15.24
CA ALA A 135 -62.19 -55.98 16.55
C ALA A 135 -63.70 -56.17 16.80
N LYS A 136 -64.09 -57.34 17.30
CA LYS A 136 -65.49 -57.81 17.37
C LYS A 136 -66.28 -57.27 18.58
N ASP A 137 -65.60 -56.65 19.54
CA ASP A 137 -66.18 -56.14 20.78
C ASP A 137 -66.19 -54.60 20.80
N ASN A 138 -67.39 -54.02 20.72
CA ASN A 138 -67.60 -52.58 20.66
C ASN A 138 -67.17 -51.84 21.95
N ILE A 139 -67.23 -52.49 23.11
CA ILE A 139 -66.82 -51.87 24.39
C ILE A 139 -65.30 -51.80 24.47
N GLN A 140 -64.62 -52.89 24.08
CA GLN A 140 -63.15 -52.88 23.98
C GLN A 140 -62.67 -51.92 22.90
N PHE A 141 -63.35 -51.85 21.75
CA PHE A 141 -63.05 -50.88 20.70
C PHE A 141 -63.10 -49.44 21.21
N LEU A 142 -64.19 -49.01 21.86
CA LEU A 142 -64.31 -47.64 22.38
C LEU A 142 -63.24 -47.33 23.44
N LYS A 143 -62.91 -48.30 24.29
CA LYS A 143 -61.86 -48.14 25.30
C LYS A 143 -60.48 -47.96 24.66
N SER A 144 -60.10 -48.85 23.74
CA SER A 144 -58.81 -48.78 23.05
C SER A 144 -58.67 -47.55 22.14
N LEU A 145 -59.78 -47.11 21.52
CA LEU A 145 -59.80 -45.87 20.73
C LEU A 145 -59.55 -44.64 21.60
N THR A 146 -60.15 -44.60 22.79
CA THR A 146 -59.96 -43.50 23.76
C THR A 146 -58.52 -43.47 24.27
N GLU A 147 -57.95 -44.62 24.63
CA GLU A 147 -56.55 -44.74 25.07
C GLU A 147 -55.57 -44.29 23.98
N LYS A 148 -55.76 -44.73 22.73
CA LYS A 148 -54.93 -44.31 21.57
C LYS A 148 -55.06 -42.82 21.25
N SER A 149 -56.24 -42.23 21.44
CA SER A 149 -56.46 -40.80 21.21
C SER A 149 -55.71 -39.94 22.24
N VAL A 150 -55.76 -40.34 23.51
CA VAL A 150 -55.02 -39.67 24.59
C VAL A 150 -53.51 -39.81 24.41
N SER A 151 -53.02 -40.99 24.00
CA SER A 151 -51.59 -41.17 23.73
C SER A 151 -51.11 -40.32 22.55
N THR A 152 -51.93 -40.21 21.49
CA THR A 152 -51.63 -39.38 20.31
C THR A 152 -51.50 -37.90 20.67
N LEU A 153 -52.43 -37.36 21.48
CA LEU A 153 -52.36 -35.97 21.93
C LEU A 153 -51.11 -35.69 22.78
N LYS A 154 -50.70 -36.65 23.61
CA LYS A 154 -49.48 -36.52 24.42
C LYS A 154 -48.23 -36.43 23.54
N GLU A 155 -48.10 -37.32 22.56
CA GLU A 155 -46.97 -37.30 21.61
C GLU A 155 -46.93 -36.01 20.80
N GLN A 156 -48.07 -35.52 20.30
CA GLN A 156 -48.16 -34.25 19.57
C GLN A 156 -47.66 -33.06 20.40
N LEU A 157 -47.97 -33.06 21.71
CA LEU A 157 -47.49 -32.02 22.62
C LEU A 157 -45.98 -32.10 22.85
N GLU A 158 -45.43 -33.31 22.97
CA GLU A 158 -43.98 -33.52 23.09
C GLU A 158 -43.23 -33.10 21.82
N ASP A 159 -43.76 -33.41 20.64
CA ASP A 159 -43.15 -33.01 19.36
C ASP A 159 -43.22 -31.51 19.13
N PHE A 160 -44.35 -30.87 19.47
CA PHE A 160 -44.47 -29.41 19.44
C PHE A 160 -43.37 -28.75 20.30
N CYS A 161 -43.14 -29.26 21.52
CA CYS A 161 -42.08 -28.77 22.39
C CYS A 161 -40.68 -28.93 21.77
N LYS A 162 -40.38 -30.09 21.16
CA LYS A 162 -39.08 -30.33 20.49
C LYS A 162 -38.86 -29.37 19.31
N GLN A 163 -39.90 -29.14 18.50
CA GLN A 163 -39.82 -28.27 17.32
C GLN A 163 -39.53 -26.82 17.69
N GLU A 164 -40.20 -26.29 18.71
CA GLU A 164 -39.96 -24.92 19.17
C GLU A 164 -38.55 -24.74 19.75
N VAL A 165 -38.03 -25.74 20.48
CA VAL A 165 -36.65 -25.73 20.99
C VAL A 165 -35.62 -25.72 19.83
N MET A 166 -35.86 -26.46 18.75
CA MET A 166 -34.99 -26.44 17.58
C MET A 166 -34.99 -25.12 16.82
N LYS A 167 -36.14 -24.44 16.74
CA LYS A 167 -36.21 -23.11 16.11
C LYS A 167 -35.36 -22.09 16.87
N ILE A 168 -35.36 -22.15 18.20
CA ILE A 168 -34.57 -21.25 19.04
C ILE A 168 -33.06 -21.49 18.87
N SER A 169 -32.62 -22.75 18.75
CA SER A 169 -31.19 -23.07 18.55
C SER A 169 -30.65 -22.71 17.16
N ALA A 170 -31.52 -22.55 16.16
CA ALA A 170 -31.13 -22.17 14.80
C ALA A 170 -30.82 -20.65 14.64
N VAL A 171 -31.19 -19.81 15.61
CA VAL A 171 -31.03 -18.34 15.52
C VAL A 171 -29.66 -17.85 16.00
N SER A 172 -28.82 -18.69 16.62
CA SER A 172 -27.59 -18.24 17.30
C SER A 172 -26.36 -18.05 16.42
N ASP A 173 -26.35 -18.49 15.16
CA ASP A 173 -25.16 -18.41 14.30
C ASP A 173 -25.25 -17.27 13.29
N VAL A 174 -25.44 -16.03 13.78
CA VAL A 174 -25.07 -14.84 13.00
C VAL A 174 -23.56 -14.64 13.17
N GLN A 175 -22.76 -15.53 12.58
CA GLN A 175 -21.37 -15.17 12.31
C GLN A 175 -21.42 -14.24 11.10
N ALA A 176 -21.53 -12.94 11.38
CA ALA A 176 -21.48 -11.90 10.37
C ALA A 176 -20.13 -11.98 9.66
N VAL A 177 -20.07 -12.76 8.57
CA VAL A 177 -19.02 -12.64 7.58
C VAL A 177 -19.29 -11.30 6.90
N LEU A 178 -18.66 -10.25 7.41
CA LEU A 178 -18.65 -8.98 6.70
C LEU A 178 -18.05 -9.23 5.31
N PRO A 179 -18.75 -8.89 4.23
CA PRO A 179 -18.27 -9.13 2.87
C PRO A 179 -16.94 -8.40 2.65
N GLU A 180 -16.04 -9.04 1.92
CA GLU A 180 -14.72 -8.47 1.62
C GLU A 180 -14.90 -7.18 0.80
N PRO A 181 -14.26 -6.06 1.17
CA PRO A 181 -14.49 -4.77 0.53
C PRO A 181 -14.00 -4.78 -0.91
N VAL A 182 -14.89 -4.52 -1.86
CA VAL A 182 -14.61 -4.48 -3.31
C VAL A 182 -14.48 -3.03 -3.79
N THR A 183 -15.13 -2.09 -3.09
CA THR A 183 -15.11 -0.66 -3.38
C THR A 183 -14.22 0.10 -2.40
N ARG A 184 -13.77 1.31 -2.80
CA ARG A 184 -12.97 2.17 -1.94
C ARG A 184 -13.71 2.55 -0.66
N GLU A 185 -15.02 2.77 -0.77
CA GLU A 185 -15.91 3.13 0.32
C GLU A 185 -16.05 1.99 1.34
N GLU A 186 -16.13 0.74 0.87
CA GLU A 186 -16.15 -0.43 1.76
C GLU A 186 -14.79 -0.64 2.44
N PHE A 187 -13.68 -0.39 1.75
CA PHE A 187 -12.35 -0.51 2.35
C PHE A 187 -12.14 0.49 3.49
N LEU A 188 -12.75 1.68 3.38
CA LEU A 188 -12.72 2.71 4.42
C LEU A 188 -13.49 2.33 5.68
N LEU A 189 -14.43 1.37 5.64
CA LEU A 189 -15.08 0.83 6.86
C LEU A 189 -14.11 0.06 7.75
N TYR A 190 -13.04 -0.50 7.17
CA TYR A 190 -11.99 -1.23 7.89
C TYR A 190 -10.80 -0.34 8.25
N PHE A 191 -10.87 0.97 7.93
CA PHE A 191 -9.79 1.89 8.22
C PHE A 191 -9.71 2.16 9.72
N THR A 192 -8.68 1.61 10.36
CA THR A 192 -8.30 2.00 11.73
C THR A 192 -7.33 3.17 11.65
N PRO A 193 -7.63 4.33 12.29
CA PRO A 193 -6.70 5.45 12.32
C PRO A 193 -5.43 5.03 13.07
N PHE A 194 -4.30 4.96 12.38
CA PHE A 194 -3.03 4.63 13.02
C PHE A 194 -2.43 5.85 13.72
N THR A 195 -1.55 5.59 14.69
CA THR A 195 -0.68 6.61 15.29
C THR A 195 0.75 6.06 15.37
N LEU A 196 1.73 6.96 15.29
CA LEU A 196 3.13 6.63 15.41
C LEU A 196 3.55 6.75 16.88
N ASP A 197 4.35 5.79 17.36
CA ASP A 197 4.86 5.82 18.73
C ASP A 197 6.00 6.85 18.87
N PRO A 198 5.82 7.94 19.65
CA PRO A 198 6.86 8.92 19.92
C PRO A 198 8.07 8.37 20.67
N ASN A 199 7.92 7.24 21.37
CA ASN A 199 9.01 6.60 22.10
C ASN A 199 9.99 5.90 21.17
N THR A 200 9.56 5.55 19.96
CA THR A 200 10.39 4.89 18.95
C THR A 200 11.00 5.87 17.95
N ALA A 201 10.38 7.04 17.78
CA ALA A 201 10.79 8.05 16.80
C ALA A 201 12.25 8.53 16.97
N HIS A 202 13.01 8.59 15.88
CA HIS A 202 14.36 9.15 15.90
C HIS A 202 14.33 10.64 16.28
N ARG A 203 15.37 11.11 16.96
CA ARG A 203 15.48 12.48 17.49
C ARG A 203 15.43 13.59 16.42
N GLU A 204 15.68 13.27 15.16
CA GLU A 204 15.59 14.21 14.03
C GLU A 204 14.24 14.16 13.29
N LEU A 205 13.29 13.35 13.76
CA LEU A 205 11.95 13.27 13.18
C LEU A 205 10.99 14.04 14.06
N HIS A 206 10.18 14.90 13.46
CA HIS A 206 9.14 15.64 14.15
C HIS A 206 7.78 15.00 13.87
N LEU A 207 7.13 14.52 14.92
CA LEU A 207 5.76 14.03 14.88
C LEU A 207 4.78 15.18 15.03
N SER A 208 3.82 15.25 14.12
CA SER A 208 2.76 16.25 14.10
C SER A 208 1.40 15.60 13.83
N GLU A 209 0.32 16.39 13.87
CA GLU A 209 -1.04 15.92 13.60
C GLU A 209 -1.44 14.72 14.49
N GLY A 210 -1.21 14.85 15.80
CA GLY A 210 -1.49 13.76 16.75
C GLY A 210 -0.65 12.50 16.49
N ASN A 211 0.60 12.68 16.06
CA ASN A 211 1.56 11.63 15.71
C ASN A 211 1.15 10.79 14.49
N ARG A 212 0.42 11.36 13.54
CA ARG A 212 0.05 10.70 12.27
C ARG A 212 0.92 11.12 11.10
N SER A 213 1.68 12.21 11.27
CA SER A 213 2.54 12.77 10.24
C SER A 213 3.98 12.95 10.77
N VAL A 214 4.95 12.71 9.88
CA VAL A 214 6.39 12.79 10.15
C VAL A 214 7.04 13.78 9.21
N GLU A 215 7.80 14.70 9.80
CA GLU A 215 8.66 15.62 9.07
C GLU A 215 10.11 15.43 9.54
N TRP A 216 11.06 15.32 8.63
CA TRP A 216 12.47 15.33 9.01
C TRP A 216 12.92 16.76 9.33
N ARG A 217 13.56 16.94 10.49
CA ARG A 217 14.20 18.19 10.89
C ARG A 217 15.64 17.93 11.30
N ALA A 218 16.56 18.66 10.68
CA ALA A 218 17.99 18.66 11.02
C ALA A 218 18.29 19.06 12.49
N LYS A 219 17.32 19.62 13.21
CA LYS A 219 17.45 19.96 14.63
C LYS A 219 16.89 18.82 15.49
N VAL A 220 17.72 18.33 16.40
CA VAL A 220 17.36 17.36 17.45
C VAL A 220 16.14 17.85 18.23
N GLN A 221 15.08 17.03 18.21
CA GLN A 221 13.84 17.19 18.95
C GLN A 221 14.03 16.73 20.40
N SER A 222 13.28 17.36 21.31
CA SER A 222 13.35 17.11 22.76
C SER A 222 12.50 15.90 23.17
N TYR A 223 12.81 14.73 22.62
CA TYR A 223 12.23 13.47 23.10
C TYR A 223 13.01 12.92 24.30
N SER A 224 12.28 12.33 25.26
CA SER A 224 12.86 11.59 26.38
C SER A 224 13.59 10.34 25.90
N ASP A 225 14.70 9.99 26.55
CA ASP A 225 15.41 8.73 26.26
C ASP A 225 14.50 7.52 26.49
N HIS A 226 14.51 6.59 25.53
CA HIS A 226 13.72 5.37 25.58
C HIS A 226 14.51 4.21 24.94
N PRO A 227 14.53 3.00 25.52
CA PRO A 227 15.33 1.88 25.01
C PRO A 227 14.93 1.41 23.62
N GLU A 228 13.68 1.64 23.21
CA GLU A 228 13.16 1.31 21.88
C GLU A 228 13.34 2.45 20.86
N ARG A 229 14.00 3.54 21.24
CA ARG A 229 14.23 4.68 20.36
C ARG A 229 15.29 4.32 19.33
N PHE A 230 14.98 4.56 18.06
CA PHE A 230 15.96 4.40 17.01
C PHE A 230 17.03 5.49 17.11
N ASP A 231 18.27 5.08 17.28
CA ASP A 231 19.46 5.92 17.16
C ASP A 231 20.29 5.41 15.98
N TRP A 232 20.57 6.30 15.03
CA TRP A 232 21.17 5.92 13.77
C TRP A 232 22.71 5.77 13.87
N PRO A 233 23.33 4.69 13.35
CA PRO A 233 24.79 4.60 13.28
C PRO A 233 25.35 5.57 12.24
N GLN A 234 26.22 6.48 12.68
CA GLN A 234 26.84 7.53 11.86
C GLN A 234 27.32 6.96 10.51
N GLY A 235 26.63 7.30 9.41
CA GLY A 235 27.08 7.00 8.05
C GLY A 235 26.06 6.38 7.09
N ILE A 236 24.92 5.86 7.56
CA ILE A 236 23.86 5.50 6.63
C ILE A 236 23.07 6.81 6.35
N GLN A 237 22.95 7.25 5.10
CA GLN A 237 22.03 8.33 4.74
C GLN A 237 21.08 7.77 3.70
N GLN A 238 19.79 7.83 4.04
CA GLN A 238 18.66 7.72 3.12
C GLN A 238 18.57 6.41 2.33
N GLN A 239 18.03 5.34 2.93
CA GLN A 239 17.20 4.34 2.24
C GLN A 239 16.73 3.24 3.22
N SER A 240 15.79 3.56 4.11
CA SER A 240 15.00 2.54 4.82
C SER A 240 13.68 3.16 5.25
N PHE A 241 12.55 2.90 4.61
CA PHE A 241 11.24 3.40 5.08
C PHE A 241 10.66 2.51 6.19
N ALA A 242 11.42 2.25 7.26
CA ALA A 242 10.96 1.50 8.42
C ALA A 242 11.48 2.16 9.69
N PHE A 243 10.79 3.22 10.17
CA PHE A 243 11.26 4.02 11.30
C PHE A 243 10.28 4.16 12.47
N PHE A 244 9.17 3.41 12.47
CA PHE A 244 8.18 3.53 13.54
C PHE A 244 7.56 2.18 13.86
N HIS A 245 7.31 1.96 15.16
CA HIS A 245 6.23 1.07 15.54
C HIS A 245 4.91 1.81 15.32
N ILE A 246 4.02 1.19 14.53
CA ILE A 246 2.68 1.69 14.28
C ILE A 246 1.77 1.12 15.37
N ILE A 247 1.08 2.00 16.10
CA ILE A 247 0.09 1.61 17.10
C ILE A 247 -1.30 1.88 16.50
N SER A 248 -2.18 0.89 16.58
CA SER A 248 -3.61 0.98 16.21
C SER A 248 -4.48 1.26 17.41
#